data_AF-A0A0F9LFW4-F1
#
_entry.id   AF-A0A0F9LFW4-F1
#
_cell.length_a   1.000
_cell.length_b   1.000
_cell.length_c   1.000
_cell.angle_alpha   90.00
_cell.angle_beta   90.00
_cell.angle_gamma   90.00
#
_symmetry.space_group_name_H-M   'P 1'
#
loop_
_entity.id
_entity.type
_entity.pdbx_description
1 polymer ?
#
loop_
_entity_poly.entity_id
_entity_poly.type
_entity_poly.pdbx_seq_one_letter_code
_entity_poly.pdbx_strand_id
1 'polypeptide(L)'
;MLHRRLDKNTVCKKMKKSKDLIGKQFGNWKVIGFSHKDKNRNRYWKCVCICKKEKTIFCGSLERGLSKSCGCSTNEIKKKTNNTKYGVDWGFSDEGVKQKIKQTNINKYGVEYPIQLERIKQKMKNTNFKR
;
A
#
# COMPACT_ATOMS: atom_id res chain seq x y z
N MET A 1 70.38 8.36 -5.79
CA MET A 1 70.07 7.16 -4.98
C MET A 1 68.55 7.06 -4.94
N LEU A 2 67.94 6.32 -5.86
CA LEU A 2 67.63 4.88 -5.76
C LEU A 2 66.72 4.53 -4.58
N HIS A 3 65.64 3.80 -4.94
CA HIS A 3 64.75 2.94 -4.14
C HIS A 3 63.45 3.59 -3.63
N ARG A 4 62.25 2.99 -3.73
CA ARG A 4 61.78 1.68 -4.26
C ARG A 4 60.26 1.58 -4.00
N ARG A 5 59.47 1.37 -5.07
CA ARG A 5 58.37 0.40 -5.27
C ARG A 5 57.23 0.21 -4.22
N LEU A 6 56.01 0.37 -4.78
CA LEU A 6 54.80 -0.50 -4.80
C LEU A 6 53.68 -0.40 -3.73
N ASP A 7 52.49 -0.09 -4.28
CA ASP A 7 51.15 -0.68 -4.10
C ASP A 7 50.38 -0.64 -2.76
N LYS A 8 49.14 -0.13 -2.86
CA LYS A 8 47.90 -0.90 -2.62
C LYS A 8 46.67 -0.18 -3.18
N ASN A 9 46.28 -0.64 -4.35
CA ASN A 9 44.93 -0.63 -4.87
C ASN A 9 43.92 -1.12 -3.80
N THR A 10 42.64 -0.74 -3.96
CA THR A 10 41.45 -1.38 -3.36
C THR A 10 40.97 -0.87 -1.98
N VAL A 11 40.35 0.32 -1.93
CA VAL A 11 39.24 0.51 -0.98
C VAL A 11 37.97 0.00 -1.65
N CYS A 12 37.65 -1.27 -1.34
CA CYS A 12 36.51 -2.02 -1.84
C CYS A 12 35.20 -1.21 -1.67
N LYS A 13 34.50 -1.00 -2.79
CA LYS A 13 33.16 -0.40 -2.86
C LYS A 13 32.24 -1.11 -1.86
N LYS A 14 31.74 -0.39 -0.86
CA LYS A 14 30.78 -0.91 0.16
C LYS A 14 29.63 -1.66 -0.54
N MET A 15 29.65 -2.98 -0.43
CA MET A 15 28.60 -3.89 -0.90
C MET A 15 27.37 -3.69 0.01
N LYS A 16 26.29 -3.11 -0.51
CA LYS A 16 25.01 -3.06 0.22
C LYS A 16 24.52 -4.50 0.45
N LYS A 17 24.49 -4.94 1.72
CA LYS A 17 23.96 -6.25 2.15
C LYS A 17 22.62 -6.50 1.46
N SER A 18 22.48 -7.67 0.85
CA SER A 18 21.22 -8.13 0.24
C SER A 18 20.10 -8.07 1.29
N LYS A 19 19.16 -7.14 1.15
CA LYS A 19 17.94 -7.14 1.98
C LYS A 19 17.16 -8.41 1.67
N ASP A 20 17.04 -9.27 2.66
CA ASP A 20 16.07 -10.37 2.64
C ASP A 20 14.67 -9.80 2.92
N LEU A 21 13.73 -10.18 2.07
CA LEU A 21 12.33 -9.80 2.16
C LEU A 21 11.42 -11.00 2.46
N ILE A 22 11.95 -12.22 2.58
CA ILE A 22 11.15 -13.41 2.89
C ILE A 22 10.35 -13.18 4.17
N GLY A 23 9.07 -13.56 4.15
CA GLY A 23 8.16 -13.41 5.27
C GLY A 23 7.57 -12.01 5.44
N LYS A 24 8.13 -10.98 4.81
CA LYS A 24 7.60 -9.60 4.92
C LYS A 24 6.26 -9.46 4.20
N GLN A 25 5.43 -8.58 4.75
CA GLN A 25 4.11 -8.25 4.21
C GLN A 25 4.11 -6.85 3.59
N PHE A 26 3.47 -6.72 2.43
CA PHE A 26 3.32 -5.47 1.69
C PHE A 26 1.87 -5.34 1.24
N GLY A 27 1.06 -4.61 2.01
CA GLY A 27 -0.39 -4.62 1.83
C GLY A 27 -0.94 -6.04 1.95
N ASN A 28 -1.58 -6.53 0.90
CA ASN A 28 -2.16 -7.86 0.80
C ASN A 28 -1.18 -8.91 0.26
N TRP A 29 0.09 -8.56 0.03
CA TRP A 29 1.16 -9.48 -0.39
C TRP A 29 1.95 -9.99 0.81
N LYS A 30 2.30 -11.28 0.77
CA LYS A 30 3.33 -11.90 1.62
C LYS A 30 4.45 -12.42 0.72
N VAL A 31 5.68 -12.03 0.99
CA VAL A 31 6.84 -12.49 0.23
C VAL A 31 7.18 -13.92 0.64
N ILE A 32 7.20 -14.84 -0.32
CA ILE A 32 7.49 -16.25 -0.09
C ILE A 32 8.90 -16.65 -0.51
N GLY A 33 9.55 -15.89 -1.40
CA GLY A 33 10.89 -16.24 -1.86
C GLY A 33 11.46 -15.29 -2.90
N PHE A 34 12.78 -15.36 -3.10
CA PHE A 34 13.44 -14.67 -4.20
C PHE A 34 13.08 -15.33 -5.54
N SER A 35 12.94 -14.51 -6.60
CA SER A 35 12.67 -15.01 -7.96
C SER A 35 13.92 -14.94 -8.84
N HIS A 36 14.31 -13.74 -9.28
CA HIS A 36 15.43 -13.54 -10.19
C HIS A 36 15.92 -12.09 -10.15
N LYS A 37 17.02 -11.83 -10.85
CA LYS A 37 17.48 -10.48 -11.20
C LYS A 37 17.36 -10.26 -12.70
N ASP A 38 16.98 -9.05 -13.12
CA ASP A 38 17.03 -8.68 -14.54
C ASP A 38 18.44 -8.24 -14.98
N LYS A 39 18.58 -7.85 -16.26
CA LYS A 39 19.83 -7.32 -16.84
C LYS A 39 20.34 -6.07 -16.10
N ASN A 40 19.45 -5.28 -15.53
CA ASN A 40 19.75 -4.07 -14.77
C ASN A 40 20.02 -4.35 -13.28
N ARG A 41 20.11 -5.64 -12.89
CA ARG A 41 20.27 -6.12 -11.50
C ARG A 41 19.09 -5.76 -10.59
N ASN A 42 17.92 -5.45 -11.16
CA ASN A 42 16.67 -5.27 -10.42
C ASN A 42 16.21 -6.62 -9.87
N ARG A 43 15.85 -6.63 -8.58
CA ARG A 43 15.43 -7.86 -7.89
C ARG A 43 13.93 -8.07 -7.98
N TYR A 44 13.53 -9.29 -8.27
CA TYR A 44 12.14 -9.72 -8.28
C TYR A 44 11.90 -10.77 -7.20
N TRP A 45 10.72 -10.69 -6.57
CA TRP A 45 10.32 -11.53 -5.45
C TRP A 45 9.02 -12.26 -5.77
N LYS A 46 8.96 -13.55 -5.44
CA LYS A 46 7.72 -14.32 -5.45
C LYS A 46 6.89 -13.90 -4.25
N CYS A 47 5.66 -13.47 -4.50
CA CYS A 47 4.72 -13.02 -3.48
C CYS A 47 3.41 -13.77 -3.62
N VAL A 48 2.82 -14.17 -2.49
CA VAL A 48 1.47 -14.73 -2.42
C VAL A 48 0.53 -13.68 -1.84
N CYS A 49 -0.61 -13.47 -2.48
CA CYS A 49 -1.62 -12.57 -1.95
C CYS A 49 -2.49 -13.29 -0.92
N ILE A 50 -3.19 -12.55 -0.06
CA ILE A 50 -4.26 -13.10 0.79
C ILE A 50 -5.34 -13.85 -0.02
N CYS A 51 -5.48 -13.51 -1.31
CA CYS A 51 -6.33 -14.19 -2.30
C CYS A 51 -5.77 -15.55 -2.77
N LYS A 52 -4.63 -15.99 -2.21
CA LYS A 52 -3.81 -17.15 -2.60
C LYS A 52 -3.17 -17.09 -3.99
N LYS A 53 -3.42 -16.05 -4.81
CA LYS A 53 -2.73 -15.89 -6.10
C LYS A 53 -1.27 -15.51 -5.87
N GLU A 54 -0.40 -16.15 -6.62
CA GLU A 54 1.03 -15.88 -6.64
C GLU A 54 1.39 -14.94 -7.80
N LYS A 55 2.30 -14.00 -7.56
CA LYS A 55 2.88 -13.15 -8.60
C LYS A 55 4.35 -12.86 -8.29
N THR A 56 5.13 -12.69 -9.35
CA THR A 56 6.49 -12.17 -9.26
C THR A 56 6.44 -10.65 -9.31
N ILE A 57 6.96 -9.99 -8.27
CA ILE A 57 6.83 -8.56 -8.08
C ILE A 57 8.22 -7.94 -7.97
N PHE A 58 8.41 -6.82 -8.66
CA PHE A 58 9.62 -6.02 -8.55
C PHE A 58 9.80 -5.48 -7.12
N CYS A 59 11.00 -5.63 -6.57
CA CYS A 59 11.38 -5.16 -5.23
C CYS A 59 11.03 -3.68 -5.01
N GLY A 60 11.33 -2.82 -5.99
CA GLY A 60 11.04 -1.39 -5.88
C GLY A 60 9.55 -1.06 -5.91
N SER A 61 8.69 -1.94 -6.46
CA SER A 61 7.23 -1.77 -6.40
C SER A 61 6.65 -2.18 -5.04
N LEU A 62 7.26 -3.16 -4.37
CA LEU A 62 6.92 -3.55 -3.00
C LEU A 62 7.34 -2.45 -2.02
N GLU A 63 8.61 -2.00 -2.08
CA GLU A 63 9.16 -0.98 -1.16
C GLU A 63 8.46 0.38 -1.30
N ARG A 64 8.10 0.81 -2.51
CA ARG A 64 7.37 2.07 -2.75
C ARG A 64 5.86 1.94 -2.56
N GLY A 65 5.34 0.73 -2.30
CA GLY A 65 3.91 0.47 -2.15
C GLY A 65 3.08 0.65 -3.43
N LEU A 66 3.69 0.52 -4.61
CA LEU A 66 2.99 0.56 -5.90
C LEU A 66 2.20 -0.73 -6.18
N SER A 67 2.67 -1.87 -5.66
CA SER A 67 1.94 -3.14 -5.72
C SER A 67 1.53 -3.57 -4.32
N LYS A 68 0.23 -3.48 -4.02
CA LYS A 68 -0.33 -3.82 -2.71
C LYS A 68 -1.22 -5.07 -2.72
N SER A 69 -1.71 -5.52 -3.88
CA SER A 69 -2.54 -6.73 -3.96
C SER A 69 -2.52 -7.37 -5.34
N CYS A 70 -3.10 -8.58 -5.45
CA CYS A 70 -3.26 -9.30 -6.71
C CYS A 70 -4.28 -8.66 -7.67
N GLY A 71 -5.03 -7.63 -7.23
CA GLY A 71 -6.20 -7.06 -7.90
C GLY A 71 -7.54 -7.65 -7.45
N CYS A 72 -7.52 -8.52 -6.42
CA CYS A 72 -8.72 -9.13 -5.86
C CYS A 72 -9.54 -8.14 -5.02
N SER A 73 -10.87 -8.29 -5.06
CA SER A 73 -11.80 -7.39 -4.36
C SER A 73 -13.07 -8.08 -3.85
N THR A 74 -13.06 -9.40 -3.68
CA THR A 74 -14.21 -10.14 -3.13
C THR A 74 -14.54 -9.65 -1.71
N ASN A 75 -15.81 -9.83 -1.28
CA ASN A 75 -16.26 -9.35 0.04
C ASN A 75 -15.44 -9.94 1.19
N GLU A 76 -15.09 -11.22 1.14
CA GLU A 76 -14.21 -11.85 2.15
C GLU A 76 -12.84 -11.19 2.21
N ILE A 77 -12.26 -10.86 1.05
CA ILE A 77 -10.96 -10.22 0.95
C ILE A 77 -11.02 -8.79 1.49
N LYS A 78 -12.11 -8.07 1.23
CA LYS A 78 -12.36 -6.74 1.80
C LYS A 78 -12.43 -6.80 3.32
N LYS A 79 -13.22 -7.73 3.87
CA LYS A 79 -13.33 -7.96 5.32
C LYS A 79 -11.98 -8.29 5.94
N LYS A 80 -11.26 -9.26 5.37
CA LYS A 80 -9.91 -9.64 5.81
C LYS A 80 -8.96 -8.44 5.80
N THR A 81 -8.93 -7.68 4.70
CA THR A 81 -8.08 -6.48 4.57
C THR A 81 -8.45 -5.41 5.60
N ASN A 82 -9.74 -5.14 5.79
CA ASN A 82 -10.21 -4.16 6.77
C ASN A 82 -9.88 -4.59 8.20
N ASN A 83 -10.10 -5.87 8.55
CA ASN A 83 -9.71 -6.42 9.85
C ASN A 83 -8.20 -6.33 10.09
N THR A 84 -7.37 -6.68 9.10
CA THR A 84 -5.91 -6.54 9.25
C THR A 84 -5.47 -5.09 9.46
N LYS A 85 -6.17 -4.11 8.86
CA LYS A 85 -5.75 -2.71 8.88
C LYS A 85 -6.34 -1.89 10.03
N TYR A 86 -7.60 -2.12 10.36
CA TYR A 86 -8.40 -1.31 11.27
C TYR A 86 -9.10 -2.14 12.36
N GLY A 87 -8.98 -3.48 12.34
CA GLY A 87 -9.65 -4.35 13.31
C GLY A 87 -11.17 -4.45 13.15
N VAL A 88 -11.74 -3.92 12.07
CA VAL A 88 -13.18 -3.94 11.81
C VAL A 88 -13.49 -4.49 10.41
N ASP A 89 -14.59 -5.22 10.28
CA ASP A 89 -15.07 -5.76 8.99
C ASP A 89 -15.37 -4.63 7.98
N TRP A 90 -15.91 -3.52 8.48
CA TRP A 90 -16.32 -2.36 7.71
C TRP A 90 -15.54 -1.12 8.12
N GLY A 91 -14.72 -0.60 7.21
CA GLY A 91 -13.89 0.58 7.49
C GLY A 91 -14.66 1.86 7.82
N PHE A 92 -15.96 1.95 7.55
CA PHE A 92 -16.79 3.08 8.00
C PHE A 92 -17.15 3.01 9.48
N SER A 93 -17.10 1.82 10.07
CA SER A 93 -17.26 1.63 11.51
C SER A 93 -16.00 2.03 12.29
N ASP A 94 -14.86 2.15 11.61
CA ASP A 94 -13.63 2.67 12.21
C ASP A 94 -13.76 4.15 12.53
N GLU A 95 -13.57 4.49 13.80
CA GLU A 95 -13.77 5.84 14.30
C GLU A 95 -12.75 6.83 13.71
N GLY A 96 -11.53 6.38 13.44
CA GLY A 96 -10.49 7.19 12.80
C GLY A 96 -10.82 7.53 11.34
N VAL A 97 -11.35 6.58 10.57
CA VAL A 97 -11.87 6.82 9.22
C VAL A 97 -13.06 7.78 9.26
N LYS A 98 -14.00 7.58 10.20
CA LYS A 98 -15.16 8.46 10.39
C LYS A 98 -14.72 9.90 10.66
N GLN A 99 -13.78 10.12 11.57
CA GLN A 99 -13.25 11.45 11.87
C GLN A 99 -12.58 12.13 10.67
N LYS A 100 -11.78 11.39 9.88
CA LYS A 100 -11.17 11.93 8.66
C LYS A 100 -12.19 12.37 7.61
N ILE A 101 -13.28 11.61 7.45
CA ILE A 101 -14.39 11.97 6.56
C ILE A 101 -15.07 13.25 7.04
N LYS A 102 -15.40 13.33 8.33
CA LYS A 102 -16.00 14.52 8.95
C LYS A 102 -15.12 15.75 8.74
N GLN A 103 -13.82 15.65 9.02
CA GLN A 103 -12.87 16.75 8.84
C GLN A 103 -12.81 17.21 7.39
N THR A 104 -12.80 16.28 6.43
CA THR A 104 -12.79 16.60 5.00
C THR A 104 -14.07 17.34 4.58
N ASN A 105 -15.22 16.90 5.10
CA ASN A 105 -16.51 17.55 4.83
C ASN A 105 -16.56 18.97 5.42
N ILE A 106 -16.09 19.14 6.66
CA ILE A 106 -15.97 20.46 7.29
C ILE A 106 -15.06 21.36 6.46
N ASN A 107 -13.89 20.89 6.05
CA ASN A 107 -12.94 21.68 5.26
C ASN A 107 -13.53 22.11 3.91
N LYS A 108 -14.32 21.26 3.26
CA LYS A 108 -14.83 21.51 1.90
C LYS A 108 -16.17 22.23 1.87
N TYR A 109 -17.01 22.00 2.87
CA TYR A 109 -18.42 22.42 2.87
C TYR A 109 -18.83 23.18 4.14
N GLY A 110 -17.95 23.32 5.13
CA GLY A 110 -18.23 23.96 6.42
C GLY A 110 -19.16 23.17 7.33
N VAL A 111 -19.58 21.97 6.93
CA VAL A 111 -20.53 21.12 7.67
C VAL A 111 -19.99 19.71 7.81
N GLU A 112 -20.31 19.04 8.91
CA GLU A 112 -19.87 17.68 9.18
C GLU A 112 -20.47 16.67 8.17
N TYR A 113 -21.74 16.89 7.80
CA TYR A 113 -22.44 16.07 6.84
C TYR A 113 -23.06 16.95 5.74
N PRO A 114 -22.73 16.74 4.45
CA PRO A 114 -23.24 17.56 3.35
C PRO A 114 -24.78 17.64 3.27
N ILE A 115 -25.51 16.66 3.79
CA ILE A 115 -26.99 16.68 3.84
C ILE A 115 -27.55 17.84 4.67
N GLN A 116 -26.75 18.40 5.58
CA GLN A 116 -27.10 19.60 6.36
C GLN A 116 -27.14 20.85 5.49
N LEU A 117 -26.49 20.86 4.32
CA LEU A 117 -26.57 21.98 3.40
C LEU A 117 -27.99 22.13 2.88
N GLU A 118 -28.56 23.32 3.04
CA GLU A 118 -29.94 23.60 2.66
C GLU A 118 -30.22 23.25 1.19
N ARG A 119 -29.26 23.54 0.29
CA ARG A 119 -29.33 23.16 -1.13
C ARG A 119 -29.51 21.66 -1.36
N ILE A 120 -28.88 20.81 -0.55
CA ILE A 120 -28.94 19.34 -0.68
C ILE A 120 -30.23 18.84 -0.06
N LYS A 121 -30.58 19.36 1.12
CA LYS A 121 -31.85 19.10 1.81
C LYS A 121 -33.07 19.41 0.94
N GLN A 122 -33.08 20.56 0.27
CA GLN A 122 -34.14 20.96 -0.65
C GLN A 122 -34.22 20.04 -1.88
N LYS A 123 -33.08 19.68 -2.48
CA LYS A 123 -33.05 18.72 -3.60
C LYS A 123 -33.64 17.37 -3.20
N MET A 124 -33.28 16.84 -2.03
CA MET A 124 -33.84 15.58 -1.53
C MET A 124 -35.35 15.65 -1.32
N LYS A 125 -35.84 16.73 -0.70
CA LYS A 125 -37.29 16.98 -0.55
C LYS A 125 -37.98 16.96 -1.91
N ASN A 126 -37.47 17.71 -2.88
CA ASN A 126 -38.06 17.82 -4.22
C ASN A 126 -38.10 16.48 -4.97
N THR A 127 -37.14 15.57 -4.75
CA THR A 127 -37.16 14.23 -5.36
C THR A 127 -38.18 13.31 -4.68
N ASN A 128 -38.39 13.44 -3.37
CA ASN A 128 -39.37 12.64 -2.62
C ASN A 128 -40.81 13.09 -2.84
N PHE A 129 -41.05 14.38 -3.08
CA PHE A 129 -42.38 14.92 -3.45
C PHE A 129 -42.77 14.64 -4.91
N LYS A 130 -41.84 14.18 -5.75
CA LYS A 130 -42.07 13.81 -7.16
C LYS A 130 -42.29 12.30 -7.37
N ARG A 131 -42.41 11.54 -6.28
CA ARG A 131 -42.83 10.13 -6.26
C ARG A 131 -44.27 10.05 -5.83
#